data_AF-A0AA35WZI1-F1
#
_entry.id   AF-A0AA35WZI1-F1
#
_cell.length_a   1.000
_cell.length_b   1.000
_cell.length_c   1.000
_cell.angle_alpha   90.00
_cell.angle_beta   90.00
_cell.angle_gamma   90.00
#
_symmetry.space_group_name_H-M   'P 1'
#
loop_
_entity.id
_entity.type
_entity.pdbx_description
1 polymer ?
#
loop_
_entity_poly.entity_id
_entity_poly.type
_entity_poly.pdbx_seq_one_letter_code
_entity_poly.pdbx_strand_id
1 'polypeptide(L)'
;MANFDHPNVIKLLGLSISKNNSLFVVMPLMAQGSLQSYLRKNRSSLTIEDEDMVEERSSRLLSMCLQVAKGMEYLASQKFIHRDLAARNCMIDLNNVIKVADFGLTEDIYARNYFRQVSTQEDGDVPVKLPVKWMALESLNDGVFSEKTDVWSFGVTCWEVFSLGRNPYPGVDPFSLIRYLESGERLDKPLNAACSQEIYDMMRGVLE
;
A
#
# COMPACT_ATOMS: atom_id res chain seq x y z
N MET A 1 4.30 -16.39 4.69
CA MET A 1 5.49 -15.72 5.26
C MET A 1 6.71 -16.62 5.43
N ALA A 2 6.61 -17.78 6.13
CA ALA A 2 7.79 -18.57 6.50
C ALA A 2 8.67 -19.02 5.32
N ASN A 3 8.10 -19.16 4.11
CA ASN A 3 8.80 -19.64 2.93
C ASN A 3 8.93 -18.60 1.80
N PHE A 4 8.69 -17.30 2.07
CA PHE A 4 8.93 -16.28 1.05
C PHE A 4 10.42 -16.00 0.91
N ASP A 5 10.89 -16.03 -0.35
CA ASP A 5 12.27 -15.79 -0.72
C ASP A 5 12.33 -14.94 -1.97
N HIS A 6 12.29 -13.62 -1.77
CA HIS A 6 12.34 -12.64 -2.84
C HIS A 6 12.96 -11.32 -2.31
N PRO A 7 13.81 -10.62 -3.10
CA PRO A 7 14.44 -9.38 -2.65
C PRO A 7 13.45 -8.29 -2.25
N ASN A 8 12.25 -8.25 -2.85
CA ASN A 8 11.21 -7.26 -2.56
C ASN A 8 10.03 -7.78 -1.73
N VAL A 9 10.18 -8.90 -1.03
CA VAL A 9 9.22 -9.39 -0.03
C VAL A 9 9.93 -9.57 1.30
N ILE A 10 9.28 -9.14 2.39
CA ILE A 10 9.88 -9.27 3.71
C ILE A 10 9.88 -10.73 4.15
N LYS A 11 11.02 -11.18 4.66
CA LYS A 11 11.20 -12.56 5.12
C LYS A 11 11.02 -12.62 6.64
N LEU A 12 10.29 -13.62 7.10
CA LEU A 12 10.27 -13.99 8.51
C LEU A 12 11.60 -14.68 8.85
N LEU A 13 12.35 -14.14 9.81
CA LEU A 13 13.59 -14.78 10.28
C LEU A 13 13.33 -15.78 11.39
N GLY A 14 12.31 -15.54 12.22
CA GLY A 14 11.95 -16.44 13.29
C GLY A 14 10.81 -15.92 14.16
N LEU A 15 10.36 -16.78 15.06
CA LEU A 15 9.39 -16.45 16.09
C LEU A 15 10.03 -16.70 17.46
N SER A 16 9.68 -15.88 18.44
CA SER A 16 10.06 -16.09 19.83
C SER A 16 8.84 -15.93 20.72
N ILE A 17 8.73 -16.78 21.74
CA ILE A 17 7.67 -16.70 22.75
C ILE A 17 8.34 -16.44 24.08
N SER A 18 7.92 -15.36 24.72
CA SER A 18 8.42 -14.97 26.04
C SER A 18 7.73 -15.75 27.16
N LYS A 19 8.28 -15.66 28.37
CA LYS A 19 7.77 -16.36 29.57
C LYS A 19 6.32 -16.01 29.93
N ASN A 20 5.84 -14.83 29.54
CA ASN A 20 4.46 -14.37 29.73
C ASN A 20 3.57 -14.66 28.49
N ASN A 21 3.98 -15.59 27.62
CA ASN A 21 3.26 -16.00 26.42
C ASN A 21 3.06 -14.89 25.38
N SER A 22 3.89 -13.82 25.40
CA SER A 22 3.88 -12.82 24.34
C SER A 22 4.70 -13.32 23.14
N LEU A 23 4.08 -13.30 21.95
CA LEU A 23 4.69 -13.66 20.68
C LEU A 23 5.49 -12.49 20.11
N PHE A 24 6.73 -12.76 19.72
CA PHE A 24 7.63 -11.85 19.03
C PHE A 24 7.91 -12.37 17.63
N VAL A 25 7.81 -11.48 16.65
CA VAL A 25 8.10 -11.77 15.24
C VAL A 25 9.46 -11.14 14.91
N VAL A 26 10.43 -11.95 14.49
CA VAL A 26 11.79 -11.52 14.17
C VAL A 26 11.96 -11.40 12.66
N MET A 27 12.37 -10.22 12.20
CA MET A 27 12.42 -9.84 10.79
C MET A 27 13.65 -8.96 10.52
N PRO A 28 14.09 -8.81 9.25
CA PRO A 28 15.17 -7.90 8.91
C PRO A 28 14.87 -6.46 9.32
N LEU A 29 15.89 -5.73 9.75
CA LEU A 29 15.76 -4.31 10.10
C LEU A 29 15.54 -3.48 8.84
N MET A 30 14.36 -2.86 8.75
CA MET A 30 14.00 -1.93 7.68
C MET A 30 14.28 -0.50 8.14
N ALA A 31 15.55 -0.12 8.14
CA ALA A 31 16.06 1.07 8.83
C ALA A 31 15.48 2.41 8.35
N GLN A 32 14.94 2.47 7.13
CA GLN A 32 14.32 3.68 6.59
C GLN A 32 12.81 3.75 6.86
N GLY A 33 12.25 2.74 7.54
CA GLY A 33 10.83 2.67 7.92
C GLY A 33 9.92 2.32 6.76
N SER A 34 8.65 2.69 6.87
CA SER A 34 7.67 2.47 5.80
C SER A 34 7.88 3.46 4.65
N LEU A 35 7.54 3.03 3.44
CA LEU A 35 7.58 3.84 2.22
C LEU A 35 6.72 5.10 2.38
N GLN A 36 5.55 5.01 3.03
CA GLN A 36 4.74 6.19 3.32
C GLN A 36 5.49 7.22 4.20
N SER A 37 6.12 6.77 5.29
CA SER A 37 6.89 7.66 6.17
C SER A 37 8.09 8.26 5.45
N TYR A 38 8.78 7.44 4.64
CA TYR A 38 9.89 7.87 3.82
C TYR A 38 9.49 8.96 2.82
N LEU A 39 8.41 8.75 2.06
CA LEU A 39 7.89 9.73 1.09
C LEU A 39 7.55 11.05 1.78
N ARG A 40 6.85 11.00 2.93
CA ARG A 40 6.46 12.18 3.71
C ARG A 40 7.68 12.95 4.23
N LYS A 41 8.68 12.23 4.77
CA LYS A 41 9.92 12.82 5.30
C LYS A 41 10.74 13.50 4.20
N ASN A 42 10.70 12.97 2.99
CA ASN A 42 11.49 13.44 1.84
C ASN A 42 10.66 14.28 0.84
N ARG A 43 9.51 14.83 1.24
CA ARG A 43 8.64 15.59 0.33
C ARG A 43 9.34 16.74 -0.36
N SER A 44 10.09 17.55 0.38
CA SER A 44 10.81 18.69 -0.20
C SER A 44 11.83 18.26 -1.25
N SER A 45 12.58 17.18 -0.98
CA SER A 45 13.57 16.67 -1.93
C SER A 45 12.95 15.93 -3.12
N LEU A 46 11.73 15.42 -3.00
CA LEU A 46 11.02 14.71 -4.07
C LEU A 46 10.02 15.57 -4.85
N THR A 47 9.74 16.79 -4.35
CA THR A 47 8.97 17.78 -5.09
C THR A 47 9.88 18.43 -6.11
N ILE A 48 9.33 18.72 -7.29
CA ILE A 48 10.06 19.36 -8.37
C ILE A 48 9.90 20.87 -8.21
N GLU A 49 11.02 21.54 -7.99
CA GLU A 49 11.12 23.00 -8.00
C GLU A 49 11.74 23.50 -9.34
N ASP A 50 12.36 22.59 -10.10
CA ASP A 50 13.11 22.86 -11.33
C ASP A 50 12.78 21.80 -12.40
N GLU A 51 12.47 22.23 -13.62
CA GLU A 51 12.10 21.34 -14.73
C GLU A 51 13.20 20.32 -15.06
N ASP A 52 14.47 20.68 -14.85
CA ASP A 52 15.62 19.80 -15.12
C ASP A 52 15.66 18.57 -14.19
N MET A 53 14.95 18.61 -13.05
CA MET A 53 14.89 17.52 -12.07
C MET A 53 13.75 16.53 -12.34
N VAL A 54 12.85 16.81 -13.29
CA VAL A 54 11.64 16.02 -13.53
C VAL A 54 11.99 14.56 -13.82
N GLU A 55 12.93 14.31 -14.73
CA GLU A 55 13.30 12.96 -15.17
C GLU A 55 13.93 12.13 -14.04
N GLU A 56 14.85 12.74 -13.27
CA GLU A 56 15.50 12.09 -12.13
C GLU A 56 14.47 11.70 -11.06
N ARG A 57 13.56 12.62 -10.72
CA ARG A 57 12.49 12.37 -9.72
C ARG A 57 11.50 11.33 -10.21
N SER A 58 11.06 11.42 -11.46
CA SER A 58 10.15 10.44 -12.07
C SER A 58 10.76 9.04 -12.04
N SER A 59 12.02 8.91 -12.47
CA SER A 59 12.75 7.64 -12.49
C SER A 59 12.90 7.05 -11.09
N ARG A 60 13.18 7.89 -10.09
CA ARG A 60 13.28 7.44 -8.69
C ARG A 60 11.96 6.92 -8.15
N LEU A 61 10.84 7.62 -8.40
CA LEU A 61 9.50 7.20 -7.97
C LEU A 61 9.03 5.94 -8.71
N LEU A 62 9.28 5.85 -10.03
CA LEU A 62 9.03 4.64 -10.81
C LEU A 62 9.82 3.44 -10.29
N SER A 63 11.09 3.64 -9.92
CA SER A 63 11.92 2.58 -9.33
C SER A 63 11.32 2.05 -8.02
N MET A 64 10.71 2.92 -7.20
CA MET A 64 10.00 2.47 -5.99
C MET A 64 8.77 1.62 -6.35
N CYS A 65 7.94 2.08 -7.29
CA CYS A 65 6.78 1.33 -7.78
C CYS A 65 7.18 -0.03 -8.37
N LEU A 66 8.26 -0.07 -9.16
CA LEU A 66 8.77 -1.29 -9.77
C LEU A 66 9.24 -2.32 -8.72
N GLN A 67 9.90 -1.87 -7.65
CA GLN A 67 10.28 -2.76 -6.56
C GLN A 67 9.07 -3.38 -5.87
N VAL A 68 8.02 -2.58 -5.62
CA VAL A 68 6.75 -3.08 -5.07
C VAL A 68 6.09 -4.07 -6.03
N ALA A 69 6.04 -3.74 -7.32
CA ALA A 69 5.47 -4.60 -8.36
C ALA A 69 6.17 -5.97 -8.41
N LYS A 70 7.51 -6.00 -8.38
CA LYS A 70 8.28 -7.26 -8.33
C LYS A 70 7.95 -8.09 -7.09
N GLY A 71 7.76 -7.44 -5.95
CA GLY A 71 7.31 -8.11 -4.73
C GLY A 71 5.93 -8.74 -4.87
N MET A 72 4.97 -7.99 -5.44
CA MET A 72 3.60 -8.45 -5.65
C MET A 72 3.49 -9.53 -6.73
N GLU A 73 4.26 -9.43 -7.82
CA GLU A 73 4.36 -10.48 -8.84
C GLU A 73 4.85 -11.80 -8.22
N TYR A 74 5.88 -11.74 -7.38
CA TYR A 74 6.33 -12.91 -6.64
C TYR A 74 5.22 -13.47 -5.74
N LEU A 75 4.54 -12.63 -4.94
CA LEU A 75 3.45 -13.09 -4.08
C LEU A 75 2.32 -13.76 -4.87
N ALA A 76 1.92 -13.17 -6.01
CA ALA A 76 0.94 -13.73 -6.92
C ALA A 76 1.38 -15.10 -7.48
N SER A 77 2.67 -15.24 -7.84
CA SER A 77 3.24 -16.53 -8.27
C SER A 77 3.15 -17.60 -7.18
N GLN A 78 3.20 -17.20 -5.91
CA GLN A 78 3.04 -18.08 -4.75
C GLN A 78 1.56 -18.28 -4.35
N LYS A 79 0.61 -17.83 -5.19
CA LYS A 79 -0.84 -17.86 -4.91
C LYS A 79 -1.22 -17.16 -3.61
N PHE A 80 -0.45 -16.14 -3.24
CA PHE A 80 -0.70 -15.33 -2.05
C PHE A 80 -1.40 -14.03 -2.43
N ILE A 81 -2.53 -13.74 -1.76
CA ILE A 81 -3.29 -12.50 -1.91
C ILE A 81 -3.00 -11.63 -0.69
N HIS A 82 -2.48 -10.43 -0.88
CA HIS A 82 -2.03 -9.53 0.17
C HIS A 82 -3.17 -8.82 0.90
N ARG A 83 -4.22 -8.36 0.20
CA ARG A 83 -5.44 -7.72 0.74
C ARG A 83 -5.28 -6.34 1.43
N ASP A 84 -4.09 -6.03 1.95
CA ASP A 84 -3.75 -4.73 2.56
C ASP A 84 -2.50 -4.10 1.91
N LEU A 85 -2.37 -4.17 0.58
CA LEU A 85 -1.26 -3.51 -0.09
C LEU A 85 -1.44 -1.99 -0.04
N ALA A 86 -0.46 -1.31 0.55
CA ALA A 86 -0.40 0.13 0.66
C ALA A 86 1.06 0.59 0.90
N ALA A 87 1.36 1.87 0.69
CA ALA A 87 2.70 2.40 0.95
C ALA A 87 3.11 2.29 2.45
N ARG A 88 2.15 2.23 3.37
CA ARG A 88 2.44 1.99 4.80
C ARG A 88 2.96 0.57 5.08
N ASN A 89 2.61 -0.38 4.21
CA ASN A 89 2.96 -1.80 4.30
C ASN A 89 4.11 -2.17 3.36
N CYS A 90 4.79 -1.19 2.77
CA CYS A 90 6.05 -1.37 2.07
C CYS A 90 7.16 -0.81 2.95
N MET A 91 8.22 -1.57 3.21
CA MET A 91 9.30 -1.21 4.12
C MET A 91 10.61 -1.01 3.37
N ILE A 92 11.48 -0.11 3.85
CA ILE A 92 12.73 0.24 3.16
C ILE A 92 13.94 -0.07 4.04
N ASP A 93 14.90 -0.83 3.49
CA ASP A 93 16.14 -1.16 4.18
C ASP A 93 17.23 -0.06 4.02
N LEU A 94 18.42 -0.30 4.60
CA LEU A 94 19.54 0.65 4.52
C LEU A 94 20.05 0.90 3.09
N ASN A 95 19.80 -0.01 2.16
CA ASN A 95 20.25 0.05 0.77
C ASN A 95 19.17 0.58 -0.18
N ASN A 96 18.08 1.16 0.34
CA ASN A 96 16.91 1.59 -0.42
C ASN A 96 16.16 0.45 -1.13
N VAL A 97 16.31 -0.79 -0.66
CA VAL A 97 15.51 -1.91 -1.16
C VAL A 97 14.15 -1.89 -0.47
N ILE A 98 13.10 -1.83 -1.28
CA ILE A 98 11.71 -1.87 -0.81
C ILE A 98 11.25 -3.32 -0.72
N LYS A 99 10.68 -3.68 0.42
CA LYS A 99 10.09 -4.99 0.66
C LYS A 99 8.62 -4.83 1.04
N VAL A 100 7.76 -5.51 0.30
CA VAL A 100 6.34 -5.66 0.67
C VAL A 100 6.27 -6.46 1.97
N ALA A 101 5.52 -5.93 2.94
CA ALA A 101 5.40 -6.50 4.27
C ALA A 101 3.93 -6.61 4.67
N ASP A 102 3.60 -7.68 5.38
CA ASP A 102 2.23 -7.97 5.81
C ASP A 102 2.19 -7.92 7.34
N PHE A 103 2.00 -6.72 7.88
CA PHE A 103 1.85 -6.55 9.33
C PHE A 103 0.37 -6.40 9.65
N GLY A 104 -0.35 -7.52 9.73
CA GLY A 104 -1.61 -7.66 10.47
C GLY A 104 -1.50 -7.34 11.98
N LEU A 105 -0.53 -6.50 12.37
CA LEU A 105 -0.15 -6.10 13.72
C LEU A 105 -0.10 -4.56 13.89
N THR A 106 -0.32 -3.77 12.84
CA THR A 106 -0.19 -2.30 12.90
C THR A 106 -1.48 -1.64 13.41
N GLU A 107 -1.87 -1.97 14.65
CA GLU A 107 -3.20 -1.67 15.18
C GLU A 107 -3.48 -0.19 15.51
N ASP A 108 -2.48 0.65 15.77
CA ASP A 108 -2.75 1.89 16.53
C ASP A 108 -2.55 3.23 15.76
N ILE A 109 -1.61 3.31 14.81
CA ILE A 109 -1.26 4.62 14.20
C ILE A 109 -2.18 5.00 13.02
N TYR A 110 -2.83 4.02 12.40
CA TYR A 110 -3.56 4.21 11.14
C TYR A 110 -5.08 4.08 11.25
N ALA A 111 -5.63 3.96 12.47
CA ALA A 111 -7.05 3.71 12.75
C ALA A 111 -8.04 4.63 12.02
N ARG A 112 -7.61 5.84 11.61
CA ARG A 112 -8.43 6.80 10.84
C ARG A 112 -8.78 6.35 9.42
N ASN A 113 -8.01 5.43 8.83
CA ASN A 113 -8.20 4.96 7.46
C ASN A 113 -8.79 3.53 7.39
N TYR A 114 -9.07 2.93 8.54
CA TYR A 114 -9.62 1.58 8.62
C TYR A 114 -11.12 1.65 8.90
N PHE A 115 -11.91 1.01 8.04
CA PHE A 115 -13.35 0.86 8.26
C PHE A 115 -13.59 -0.17 9.35
N ARG A 116 -14.65 0.05 10.13
CA ARG A 116 -15.11 -0.85 11.19
C ARG A 116 -16.30 -1.62 10.64
N GLN A 117 -16.08 -2.79 10.04
CA GLN A 117 -17.22 -3.60 9.60
C GLN A 117 -17.93 -4.14 10.87
N VAL A 118 -19.14 -3.66 11.13
CA VAL A 118 -20.02 -4.26 12.14
C VAL A 118 -20.66 -5.46 11.45
N SER A 119 -20.16 -6.67 11.72
CA SER A 119 -20.89 -7.88 11.34
C SER A 119 -22.21 -7.88 12.08
N THR A 120 -23.33 -7.90 11.34
CA THR A 120 -24.66 -8.16 11.89
C THR A 120 -24.84 -9.66 12.11
N GLN A 121 -23.93 -10.29 12.86
CA GLN A 121 -24.14 -11.62 13.41
C GLN A 121 -23.96 -11.56 14.91
N GLU A 122 -25.00 -12.02 15.59
CA GLU A 122 -25.08 -12.18 17.03
C GLU A 122 -24.00 -13.17 17.48
N ASP A 123 -22.81 -12.67 17.84
CA ASP A 123 -21.93 -13.21 18.88
C ASP A 123 -20.58 -12.47 18.89
N GLY A 124 -20.48 -11.41 19.71
CA GLY A 124 -19.20 -10.98 20.29
C GLY A 124 -18.04 -10.57 19.36
N ASP A 125 -18.29 -10.21 18.11
CA ASP A 125 -17.22 -10.03 17.13
C ASP A 125 -16.39 -8.73 17.30
N VAL A 126 -15.07 -8.89 17.21
CA VAL A 126 -14.09 -7.81 17.15
C VAL A 126 -14.18 -7.15 15.77
N PRO A 127 -14.32 -5.81 15.69
CA PRO A 127 -14.46 -5.15 14.41
C PRO A 127 -13.23 -5.34 13.50
N VAL A 128 -13.46 -5.87 12.30
CA VAL A 128 -12.41 -6.02 11.27
C VAL A 128 -12.09 -4.65 10.69
N LYS A 129 -10.83 -4.24 10.84
CA LYS A 129 -10.26 -3.01 10.27
C LYS A 129 -9.93 -3.24 8.79
N LEU A 130 -10.70 -2.65 7.88
CA LEU A 130 -10.47 -2.76 6.43
C LEU A 130 -9.88 -1.49 5.80
N PRO A 131 -8.87 -1.59 4.91
CA PRO A 131 -8.24 -0.44 4.27
C PRO A 131 -9.06 0.08 3.09
N VAL A 132 -10.29 0.52 3.34
CA VAL A 132 -11.32 0.81 2.32
C VAL A 132 -10.86 1.65 1.12
N LYS A 133 -9.96 2.62 1.33
CA LYS A 133 -9.42 3.47 0.26
C LYS A 133 -8.44 2.77 -0.69
N TRP A 134 -8.01 1.56 -0.37
CA TRP A 134 -7.13 0.72 -1.20
C TRP A 134 -7.86 -0.49 -1.77
N MET A 135 -9.11 -0.73 -1.36
CA MET A 135 -9.88 -1.89 -1.78
C MET A 135 -10.50 -1.68 -3.16
N ALA A 136 -10.52 -2.75 -3.94
CA ALA A 136 -11.23 -2.79 -5.22
C ALA A 136 -12.75 -2.75 -5.00
N LEU A 137 -13.50 -2.34 -6.03
CA LEU A 137 -14.95 -2.18 -5.91
C LEU A 137 -15.65 -3.52 -5.60
N GLU A 138 -15.22 -4.61 -6.22
CA GLU A 138 -15.71 -5.97 -5.94
C GLU A 138 -15.32 -6.46 -4.53
N SER A 139 -14.21 -5.99 -3.97
CA SER A 139 -13.86 -6.26 -2.57
C SER A 139 -14.76 -5.50 -1.61
N LEU A 140 -15.13 -4.27 -1.96
CA LEU A 140 -16.02 -3.42 -1.16
C LEU A 140 -17.47 -3.90 -1.20
N ASN A 141 -17.96 -4.30 -2.38
CA ASN A 141 -19.35 -4.72 -2.59
C ASN A 141 -19.60 -6.17 -2.18
N ASP A 142 -18.72 -7.08 -2.60
CA ASP A 142 -18.97 -8.52 -2.54
C ASP A 142 -17.99 -9.28 -1.64
N GLY A 143 -17.01 -8.59 -1.05
CA GLY A 143 -15.97 -9.22 -0.23
C GLY A 143 -15.03 -10.13 -1.02
N VAL A 144 -14.94 -9.94 -2.35
CA VAL A 144 -14.07 -10.72 -3.23
C VAL A 144 -12.63 -10.27 -3.06
N PHE A 145 -11.69 -11.21 -2.93
CA PHE A 145 -10.25 -10.95 -2.90
C PHE A 145 -9.54 -11.86 -3.89
N SER A 146 -8.67 -11.27 -4.71
CA SER A 146 -7.91 -11.95 -5.75
C SER A 146 -6.60 -11.23 -6.04
N GLU A 147 -5.78 -11.82 -6.92
CA GLU A 147 -4.63 -11.11 -7.49
C GLU A 147 -5.04 -9.79 -8.17
N LYS A 148 -6.23 -9.73 -8.78
CA LYS A 148 -6.73 -8.52 -9.45
C LYS A 148 -7.12 -7.43 -8.46
N THR A 149 -7.66 -7.80 -7.31
CA THR A 149 -7.95 -6.83 -6.24
C THR A 149 -6.65 -6.27 -5.65
N ASP A 150 -5.58 -7.07 -5.60
CA ASP A 150 -4.25 -6.58 -5.21
C ASP A 150 -3.63 -5.65 -6.27
N VAL A 151 -3.91 -5.88 -7.57
CA VAL A 151 -3.51 -4.97 -8.66
C VAL A 151 -4.20 -3.61 -8.51
N TRP A 152 -5.47 -3.57 -8.11
CA TRP A 152 -6.15 -2.32 -7.76
C TRP A 152 -5.44 -1.60 -6.60
N SER A 153 -5.17 -2.32 -5.51
CA SER A 153 -4.44 -1.76 -4.36
C SER A 153 -3.04 -1.27 -4.74
N PHE A 154 -2.39 -1.92 -5.72
CA PHE A 154 -1.12 -1.48 -6.29
C PHE A 154 -1.26 -0.14 -7.02
N GLY A 155 -2.31 0.06 -7.81
CA GLY A 155 -2.62 1.35 -8.45
C GLY A 155 -2.75 2.49 -7.44
N VAL A 156 -3.47 2.24 -6.34
CA VAL A 156 -3.59 3.21 -5.22
C VAL A 156 -2.23 3.44 -4.56
N THR A 157 -1.41 2.40 -4.39
CA THR A 157 -0.05 2.50 -3.83
C THR A 157 0.88 3.32 -4.72
N CYS A 158 0.81 3.16 -6.05
CA CYS A 158 1.54 4.00 -7.00
C CYS A 158 1.11 5.47 -6.87
N TRP A 159 -0.19 5.72 -6.73
CA TRP A 159 -0.68 7.08 -6.47
C TRP A 159 -0.14 7.65 -5.16
N GLU A 160 -0.04 6.86 -4.09
CA GLU A 160 0.65 7.28 -2.85
C GLU A 160 2.11 7.66 -3.12
N VAL A 161 2.84 6.90 -3.94
CA VAL A 161 4.23 7.21 -4.30
C VAL A 161 4.32 8.55 -5.03
N PHE A 162 3.54 8.75 -6.10
CA PHE A 162 3.61 9.99 -6.89
C PHE A 162 3.03 11.22 -6.19
N SER A 163 2.08 11.02 -5.27
CA SER A 163 1.56 12.08 -4.40
C SER A 163 2.43 12.35 -3.17
N LEU A 164 3.58 11.68 -3.06
CA LEU A 164 4.53 11.80 -1.95
C LEU A 164 3.88 11.49 -0.58
N GLY A 165 3.15 10.37 -0.52
CA GLY A 165 2.52 9.83 0.67
C GLY A 165 1.29 10.62 1.14
N ARG A 166 0.56 11.27 0.23
CA ARG A 166 -0.78 11.82 0.55
C ARG A 166 -1.76 10.67 0.78
N ASN A 167 -2.84 10.97 1.51
CA ASN A 167 -3.92 10.00 1.67
C ASN A 167 -4.73 9.91 0.36
N PRO A 168 -5.03 8.70 -0.14
CA PRO A 168 -5.87 8.54 -1.33
C PRO A 168 -7.27 9.14 -1.15
N TYR A 169 -7.89 9.51 -2.27
CA TYR A 169 -9.23 10.10 -2.33
C TYR A 169 -9.39 11.27 -1.33
N PRO A 170 -8.59 12.34 -1.45
CA PRO A 170 -8.65 13.47 -0.54
C PRO A 170 -10.03 14.12 -0.60
N GLY A 171 -10.65 14.35 0.56
CA GLY A 171 -11.99 14.94 0.65
C GLY A 171 -13.15 13.97 0.42
N VAL A 172 -12.89 12.74 -0.05
CA VAL A 172 -13.92 11.70 -0.16
C VAL A 172 -14.04 10.98 1.18
N ASP A 173 -15.26 11.01 1.72
CA ASP A 173 -15.64 10.28 2.92
C ASP A 173 -15.64 8.76 2.64
N PRO A 174 -15.06 7.92 3.53
CA PRO A 174 -15.01 6.48 3.33
C PRO A 174 -16.38 5.80 3.10
N PHE A 175 -17.47 6.30 3.70
CA PHE A 175 -18.82 5.76 3.50
C PHE A 175 -19.39 6.12 2.12
N SER A 176 -18.88 7.17 1.49
CA SER A 176 -19.28 7.60 0.14
C SER A 176 -18.39 7.02 -0.96
N LEU A 177 -17.30 6.34 -0.61
CA LEU A 177 -16.31 5.85 -1.57
C LEU A 177 -16.90 4.84 -2.55
N ILE A 178 -17.77 3.93 -2.09
CA ILE A 178 -18.42 2.94 -2.96
C ILE A 178 -19.19 3.65 -4.07
N ARG A 179 -20.08 4.58 -3.71
CA ARG A 179 -20.88 5.35 -4.68
C ARG A 179 -20.01 6.18 -5.63
N TYR A 180 -18.92 6.75 -5.12
CA TYR A 180 -17.96 7.49 -5.92
C TYR A 180 -17.30 6.59 -6.98
N LEU A 181 -16.85 5.39 -6.59
CA LEU A 181 -16.26 4.44 -7.53
C LEU A 181 -17.29 3.87 -8.52
N GLU A 182 -18.52 3.62 -8.07
CA GLU A 182 -19.64 3.17 -8.91
C GLU A 182 -20.05 4.19 -9.97
N SER A 183 -19.89 5.49 -9.72
CA SER A 183 -20.12 6.53 -10.73
C SER A 183 -19.00 6.63 -11.77
N GLY A 184 -17.99 5.76 -11.72
CA GLY A 184 -16.83 5.76 -12.62
C GLY A 184 -15.73 6.72 -12.21
N GLU A 185 -15.86 7.41 -11.08
CA GLU A 185 -14.83 8.32 -10.58
C GLU A 185 -13.63 7.53 -10.05
N ARG A 186 -12.44 8.09 -10.19
CA ARG A 186 -11.16 7.49 -9.81
C ARG A 186 -10.24 8.57 -9.21
N LEU A 187 -9.08 8.17 -8.71
CA LEU A 187 -8.07 9.11 -8.23
C LEU A 187 -7.66 10.09 -9.33
N ASP A 188 -7.68 11.38 -9.01
CA ASP A 188 -7.11 12.42 -9.87
C ASP A 188 -5.60 12.27 -10.02
N LYS A 189 -5.05 12.82 -11.10
CA LYS A 189 -3.60 12.88 -11.30
C LYS A 189 -2.90 13.57 -10.13
N PRO A 190 -1.88 12.95 -9.52
CA PRO A 190 -1.09 13.60 -8.48
C PRO A 190 -0.56 14.97 -8.94
N LEU A 191 -0.70 15.98 -8.08
CA LEU A 191 -0.15 17.33 -8.27
C LEU A 191 1.37 17.32 -8.01
N ASN A 192 2.10 16.58 -8.83
CA ASN A 192 3.55 16.45 -8.81
C ASN A 192 4.01 16.30 -10.27
N ALA A 193 4.92 17.17 -10.74
CA ALA A 193 5.40 17.14 -12.11
C ALA A 193 6.13 15.83 -12.47
N ALA A 194 6.57 15.05 -11.48
CA ALA A 194 7.18 13.73 -11.67
C ALA A 194 6.17 12.69 -12.17
N CYS A 195 4.87 13.00 -12.07
CA CYS A 195 3.81 12.20 -12.63
C CYS A 195 3.45 12.74 -14.01
N SER A 196 4.06 12.16 -15.06
CA SER A 196 3.67 12.47 -16.44
C SER A 196 2.23 12.00 -16.72
N GLN A 197 1.65 12.42 -17.84
CA GLN A 197 0.33 11.94 -18.22
C GLN A 197 0.33 10.43 -18.46
N GLU A 198 1.35 9.91 -19.13
CA GLU A 198 1.51 8.48 -19.43
C GLU A 198 1.59 7.63 -18.15
N ILE A 199 2.33 8.11 -17.14
CA ILE A 199 2.42 7.44 -15.83
C ILE A 199 1.05 7.42 -15.15
N TYR A 200 0.33 8.54 -15.21
CA TYR A 200 -1.02 8.61 -14.65
C TYR A 200 -2.00 7.69 -15.37
N ASP A 201 -1.97 7.63 -16.70
CA ASP A 201 -2.85 6.78 -17.49
C ASP A 201 -2.59 5.30 -17.17
N MET A 202 -1.33 4.90 -16.97
CA MET A 202 -0.97 3.56 -16.49
C MET A 202 -1.54 3.27 -15.09
N MET A 203 -1.41 4.22 -14.15
CA MET A 203 -1.98 4.07 -12.80
C MET A 203 -3.51 4.02 -12.83
N ARG A 204 -4.16 4.81 -13.68
CA ARG A 204 -5.61 4.87 -13.82
C ARG A 204 -6.14 3.59 -14.45
N GLY A 205 -5.46 3.03 -15.46
CA GLY A 205 -5.88 1.82 -16.15
C GLY A 205 -5.92 0.55 -15.29
N VAL A 206 -5.19 0.51 -14.16
CA VAL A 206 -5.29 -0.60 -13.19
C VAL A 206 -6.38 -0.39 -12.12
N LEU A 207 -7.05 0.77 -12.16
CA LEU A 207 -8.20 1.08 -11.30
C LEU A 207 -9.51 0.93 -12.08
N GLU A 208 -9.54 0.32 -13.26
CA GLU A 208 -10.77 0.14 -14.05
C GLU A 208 -11.54 -1.13 -13.68
#